data_AF-A0A9C9C0F1-F1
#
_entry.id   AF-A0A9C9C0F1-F1
#
_cell.length_a   1.000
_cell.length_b   1.000
_cell.length_c   1.000
_cell.angle_alpha   90.00
_cell.angle_beta   90.00
_cell.angle_gamma   90.00
#
_symmetry.space_group_name_H-M   'P 1'
#
loop_
_entity.id
_entity.type
_entity.pdbx_description
1 polymer ?
#
loop_
_entity_poly.entity_id
_entity_poly.type
_entity_poly.pdbx_seq_one_letter_code
_entity_poly.pdbx_strand_id
1 'polypeptide(L)'
;MERLVVELAEQNRNRFYGKYRGVVSNVDDPENMGRLRATVPEVLGDVESPWALPCAPYSGDGVGIYAVPPVGSGVWIEFEAGDPGRPIWAGCWWGRDQLPRNEEGADATPPIKIIRTESGTLLTLDDNRQVISLSDENGDNILKIEVTQGKITVQGNVKAVVEAPQIELVENATHPVVFGDELMTYLSQLVALYQSHTHPGETVIGIPVTPAPPVPPFQAPMPTLISTRVKAG
;
A
#
# COMPACT_ATOMS: atom_id res chain seq x y z
N MET A 1 -20.27 -55.90 -25.62
CA MET A 1 -21.08 -54.71 -25.27
C MET A 1 -21.00 -54.44 -23.77
N GLU A 2 -21.18 -55.44 -22.90
CA GLU A 2 -21.07 -55.28 -21.43
C GLU A 2 -19.71 -54.77 -20.93
N ARG A 3 -18.58 -55.28 -21.46
CA ARG A 3 -17.24 -54.80 -21.08
C ARG A 3 -17.03 -53.31 -21.37
N LEU A 4 -17.53 -52.80 -22.49
CA LEU A 4 -17.46 -51.38 -22.85
C LEU A 4 -18.34 -50.53 -21.92
N VAL A 5 -19.50 -51.03 -21.51
CA VAL A 5 -20.37 -50.34 -20.55
C VAL A 5 -19.75 -50.31 -19.16
N VAL A 6 -19.08 -51.38 -18.73
CA VAL A 6 -18.34 -51.42 -17.46
C VAL A 6 -17.14 -50.48 -17.48
N GLU A 7 -16.32 -50.52 -18.53
CA GLU A 7 -15.17 -49.60 -18.69
C GLU A 7 -15.62 -48.14 -18.75
N LEU A 8 -16.73 -47.83 -19.43
CA LEU A 8 -17.30 -46.49 -19.47
C LEU A 8 -17.87 -46.06 -18.10
N ALA A 9 -18.53 -46.98 -17.39
CA ALA A 9 -19.07 -46.71 -16.06
C ALA A 9 -17.98 -46.57 -14.99
N GLU A 10 -16.84 -47.25 -15.14
CA GLU A 10 -15.66 -47.06 -14.29
C GLU A 10 -14.94 -45.76 -14.61
N GLN A 11 -14.74 -45.44 -15.90
CA GLN A 11 -14.20 -44.15 -16.32
C GLN A 11 -15.04 -43.00 -15.80
N ASN A 12 -16.37 -43.09 -15.85
CA ASN A 12 -17.25 -42.03 -15.35
C ASN A 12 -17.24 -41.94 -13.81
N ARG A 13 -17.04 -43.07 -13.10
CA ARG A 13 -16.98 -43.08 -11.63
C ARG A 13 -15.70 -42.45 -11.05
N ASN A 14 -14.62 -42.42 -11.82
CA ASN A 14 -13.33 -41.87 -11.39
C ASN A 14 -13.07 -40.46 -11.95
N ARG A 15 -14.11 -39.79 -12.47
CA ARG A 15 -14.01 -38.44 -13.02
C ARG A 15 -14.72 -37.45 -12.10
N PHE A 16 -14.02 -36.38 -11.78
CA PHE A 16 -14.42 -35.39 -10.79
C PHE A 16 -14.57 -34.01 -11.44
N TYR A 17 -15.76 -33.73 -11.99
CA TYR A 17 -16.03 -32.49 -12.73
C TYR A 17 -16.49 -31.32 -11.84
N GLY A 18 -16.59 -31.52 -10.53
CA GLY A 18 -16.99 -30.49 -9.57
C GLY A 18 -15.86 -29.60 -9.09
N LYS A 19 -16.20 -28.66 -8.20
CA LYS A 19 -15.25 -27.92 -7.36
C LYS A 19 -15.21 -28.55 -5.98
N TYR A 20 -14.01 -28.82 -5.48
CA TYR A 20 -13.79 -29.50 -4.20
C TYR A 20 -13.01 -28.58 -3.25
N ARG A 21 -13.35 -28.61 -1.96
CA ARG A 21 -12.62 -27.81 -0.97
C ARG A 21 -11.27 -28.45 -0.70
N GLY A 22 -10.22 -27.68 -0.91
CA GLY A 22 -8.86 -28.01 -0.51
C GLY A 22 -8.33 -27.06 0.56
N VAL A 23 -7.30 -27.51 1.26
CA VAL A 23 -6.46 -26.66 2.13
C VAL A 23 -5.03 -26.76 1.62
N VAL A 24 -4.41 -25.60 1.37
CA VAL A 24 -3.04 -25.53 0.84
C VAL A 24 -2.07 -26.19 1.83
N SER A 25 -1.25 -27.10 1.34
CA SER A 25 -0.28 -27.86 2.14
C SER A 25 1.17 -27.56 1.73
N ASN A 26 1.43 -27.16 0.49
CA ASN A 26 2.77 -26.82 0.01
C ASN A 26 2.70 -25.80 -1.15
N VAL A 27 3.60 -24.81 -1.14
CA VAL A 27 3.73 -23.76 -2.15
C VAL A 27 5.13 -23.68 -2.77
N ASP A 28 6.06 -24.56 -2.37
CA ASP A 28 7.45 -24.59 -2.84
C ASP A 28 7.54 -25.27 -4.22
N ASP A 29 6.92 -24.63 -5.23
CA ASP A 29 6.83 -25.14 -6.59
C ASP A 29 8.21 -25.17 -7.28
N PRO A 30 8.76 -26.35 -7.59
CA PRO A 30 10.10 -26.48 -8.18
C PRO A 30 10.19 -25.89 -9.61
N GLU A 31 9.05 -25.70 -10.29
CA GLU A 31 9.01 -25.14 -11.65
C GLU A 31 8.64 -23.65 -11.68
N ASN A 32 8.38 -23.02 -10.53
CA ASN A 32 8.02 -21.61 -10.40
C ASN A 32 6.84 -21.19 -11.30
N MET A 33 5.85 -22.07 -11.45
CA MET A 33 4.65 -21.84 -12.27
C MET A 33 3.45 -21.34 -11.45
N GLY A 34 3.64 -21.08 -10.16
CA GLY A 34 2.55 -20.73 -9.23
C GLY A 34 1.66 -21.92 -8.89
N ARG A 35 2.22 -23.14 -8.94
CA ARG A 35 1.53 -24.35 -8.51
C ARG A 35 1.52 -24.45 -7.00
N LEU A 36 0.53 -25.17 -6.47
CA LEU A 36 0.46 -25.53 -5.06
C LEU A 36 0.02 -26.97 -4.91
N ARG A 37 0.28 -27.55 -3.74
CA ARG A 37 -0.32 -28.81 -3.32
C ARG A 37 -1.36 -28.52 -2.24
N ALA A 38 -2.40 -29.34 -2.21
CA ALA A 38 -3.48 -29.21 -1.24
C ALA A 38 -3.97 -30.58 -0.78
N THR A 39 -4.48 -30.64 0.45
CA THR A 39 -5.29 -31.75 0.92
C THR A 39 -6.72 -31.58 0.40
N VAL A 40 -7.28 -32.59 -0.25
CA VAL A 40 -8.66 -32.56 -0.81
C VAL A 40 -9.44 -33.79 -0.32
N PRO A 41 -9.97 -33.77 0.92
CA PRO A 41 -10.48 -34.98 1.56
C PRO A 41 -11.60 -35.69 0.79
N GLU A 42 -12.45 -34.94 0.10
CA GLU A 42 -13.60 -35.48 -0.64
C GLU A 42 -13.19 -36.32 -1.86
N VAL A 43 -12.00 -36.09 -2.42
CA VAL A 43 -11.53 -36.76 -3.66
C VAL A 43 -10.29 -37.62 -3.42
N LEU A 44 -9.35 -37.12 -2.62
CA LEU A 44 -8.04 -37.74 -2.40
C LEU A 44 -7.88 -38.37 -1.00
N GLY A 45 -8.87 -38.22 -0.12
CA GLY A 45 -8.77 -38.65 1.27
C GLY A 45 -7.60 -37.98 1.98
N ASP A 46 -6.73 -38.78 2.59
CA ASP A 46 -5.55 -38.32 3.32
C ASP A 46 -4.32 -38.08 2.42
N VAL A 47 -4.45 -38.31 1.11
CA VAL A 47 -3.36 -38.12 0.16
C VAL A 47 -3.33 -36.67 -0.33
N GLU A 48 -2.15 -36.08 -0.27
CA GLU A 48 -1.90 -34.74 -0.80
C GLU A 48 -1.96 -34.74 -2.35
N SER A 49 -2.55 -33.70 -2.93
CA SER A 49 -2.67 -33.58 -4.39
C SER A 49 -1.31 -33.58 -5.09
N PRO A 50 -1.26 -33.93 -6.38
CA PRO A 50 -0.20 -33.47 -7.27
C PRO A 50 -0.12 -31.94 -7.29
N TRP A 51 0.91 -31.39 -7.93
CA TRP A 51 1.02 -29.94 -8.16
C TRP A 51 -0.16 -29.42 -8.98
N ALA A 52 -1.00 -28.62 -8.35
CA ALA A 52 -2.18 -28.01 -8.96
C ALA A 52 -1.79 -26.77 -9.75
N LEU A 53 -2.21 -26.70 -11.02
CA LEU A 53 -1.98 -25.52 -11.87
C LEU A 53 -2.90 -24.35 -11.45
N PRO A 54 -2.42 -23.10 -11.53
CA PRO A 54 -3.24 -21.94 -11.21
C PRO A 54 -4.28 -21.65 -12.29
N CYS A 55 -5.54 -21.54 -11.91
CA CYS A 55 -6.58 -20.89 -12.70
C CYS A 55 -6.58 -19.38 -12.36
N ALA A 56 -5.51 -18.68 -12.76
CA ALA A 56 -5.33 -17.27 -12.47
C ALA A 56 -6.27 -16.38 -13.30
N PRO A 57 -6.79 -15.27 -12.74
CA PRO A 57 -7.71 -14.37 -13.45
C PRO A 57 -7.05 -13.61 -14.62
N TYR A 58 -5.72 -13.44 -14.57
CA TYR A 58 -4.91 -12.83 -15.62
C TYR A 58 -3.50 -13.42 -15.56
N SER A 59 -3.01 -13.97 -16.69
CA SER A 59 -1.69 -14.58 -16.80
C SER A 59 -1.24 -14.61 -18.28
N GLY A 60 0.07 -14.60 -18.51
CA GLY A 60 0.70 -14.63 -19.83
C GLY A 60 2.22 -14.47 -19.71
N ASP A 61 2.92 -14.47 -20.85
CA ASP A 61 4.36 -14.23 -20.87
C ASP A 61 4.68 -12.79 -20.40
N GLY A 62 5.32 -12.68 -19.22
CA GLY A 62 5.70 -11.41 -18.60
C GLY A 62 4.54 -10.58 -18.01
N VAL A 63 3.33 -11.12 -17.92
CA VAL A 63 2.14 -10.39 -17.42
C VAL A 63 1.26 -11.27 -16.55
N GLY A 64 0.55 -10.68 -15.57
CA GLY A 64 -0.43 -11.43 -14.80
C GLY A 64 -0.70 -10.88 -13.40
N ILE A 65 -1.65 -11.52 -12.72
CA ILE A 65 -1.85 -11.41 -11.27
C ILE A 65 -1.23 -12.65 -10.63
N TYR A 66 -0.07 -12.48 -10.01
CA TYR A 66 0.62 -13.54 -9.28
C TYR A 66 0.33 -13.42 -7.78
N ALA A 67 -0.59 -14.23 -7.28
CA ALA A 67 -1.00 -14.25 -5.87
C ALA A 67 -1.26 -15.69 -5.44
N VAL A 68 -0.18 -16.42 -5.11
CA VAL A 68 -0.27 -17.79 -4.58
C VAL A 68 -0.71 -17.70 -3.12
N PRO A 69 -1.79 -18.38 -2.71
CA PRO A 69 -2.25 -18.34 -1.33
C PRO A 69 -1.28 -19.07 -0.38
N PRO A 70 -1.09 -18.60 0.86
CA PRO A 70 -0.18 -19.22 1.82
C PRO A 70 -0.66 -20.61 2.26
N VAL A 71 0.27 -21.43 2.78
CA VAL A 71 -0.03 -22.72 3.41
C VAL A 71 -1.08 -22.55 4.50
N GLY A 72 -2.06 -23.45 4.53
CA GLY A 72 -3.22 -23.41 5.42
C GLY A 72 -4.43 -22.63 4.85
N SER A 73 -4.28 -21.96 3.71
CA SER A 73 -5.40 -21.26 3.06
C SER A 73 -6.43 -22.22 2.49
N GLY A 74 -7.70 -21.81 2.53
CA GLY A 74 -8.78 -22.50 1.85
C GLY A 74 -8.76 -22.22 0.35
N VAL A 75 -8.70 -23.26 -0.47
CA VAL A 75 -8.67 -23.17 -1.94
C VAL A 75 -9.73 -24.06 -2.57
N TRP A 76 -10.25 -23.67 -3.74
CA TRP A 76 -11.07 -24.57 -4.55
C TRP A 76 -10.18 -25.36 -5.50
N ILE A 77 -10.31 -26.68 -5.49
CA ILE A 77 -9.61 -27.59 -6.39
C ILE A 77 -10.59 -28.14 -7.41
N GLU A 78 -10.16 -28.14 -8.66
CA GLU A 78 -10.80 -28.80 -9.79
C GLU A 78 -9.79 -29.72 -10.46
N PHE A 79 -10.24 -30.48 -11.44
CA PHE A 79 -9.43 -31.49 -12.10
C PHE A 79 -9.59 -31.37 -13.62
N GLU A 80 -8.49 -31.22 -14.35
CA GLU A 80 -8.54 -31.09 -15.81
C GLU A 80 -9.20 -32.32 -16.43
N ALA A 81 -10.28 -32.13 -17.17
CA ALA A 81 -11.12 -33.21 -17.69
C ALA A 81 -11.57 -34.22 -16.61
N GLY A 82 -11.71 -33.76 -15.36
CA GLY A 82 -12.09 -34.57 -14.21
C GLY A 82 -11.01 -35.55 -13.72
N ASP A 83 -9.75 -35.42 -14.14
CA ASP A 83 -8.64 -36.30 -13.76
C ASP A 83 -7.98 -35.89 -12.42
N PRO A 84 -8.09 -36.69 -11.33
CA PRO A 84 -7.41 -36.41 -10.07
C PRO A 84 -5.89 -36.24 -10.18
N GLY A 85 -5.27 -36.80 -11.22
CA GLY A 85 -3.85 -36.64 -11.51
C GLY A 85 -3.46 -35.28 -12.09
N ARG A 86 -4.43 -34.46 -12.51
CA ARG A 86 -4.24 -33.13 -13.12
C ARG A 86 -5.05 -32.06 -12.38
N PRO A 87 -4.71 -31.77 -11.11
CA PRO A 87 -5.43 -30.76 -10.34
C PRO A 87 -5.18 -29.35 -10.89
N ILE A 88 -6.17 -28.49 -10.72
CA ILE A 88 -6.07 -27.04 -10.86
C ILE A 88 -6.62 -26.39 -9.59
N TRP A 89 -6.10 -25.23 -9.22
CA TRP A 89 -6.64 -24.44 -8.12
C TRP A 89 -7.30 -23.18 -8.66
N ALA A 90 -8.51 -22.88 -8.17
CA ALA A 90 -9.39 -21.85 -8.74
C ALA A 90 -9.93 -20.93 -7.64
N GLY A 91 -9.11 -19.96 -7.24
CA GLY A 91 -9.46 -19.00 -6.20
C GLY A 91 -9.54 -19.62 -4.80
N CYS A 92 -9.80 -18.75 -3.82
CA CYS A 92 -9.78 -19.10 -2.40
C CYS A 92 -11.16 -18.98 -1.76
N TRP A 93 -11.31 -19.56 -0.59
CA TRP A 93 -12.47 -19.38 0.28
C TRP A 93 -12.01 -19.00 1.68
N TRP A 94 -12.82 -18.16 2.34
CA TRP A 94 -12.61 -17.82 3.75
C TRP A 94 -13.36 -18.79 4.65
N GLY A 95 -12.68 -19.25 5.69
CA GLY A 95 -13.30 -19.85 6.86
C GLY A 95 -13.94 -18.79 7.76
N ARG A 96 -14.44 -19.25 8.91
CA ARG A 96 -14.98 -18.35 9.93
C ARG A 96 -13.88 -17.41 10.43
N ASP A 97 -14.20 -16.12 10.54
CA ASP A 97 -13.33 -15.07 11.06
C ASP A 97 -12.00 -14.89 10.30
N GLN A 98 -11.96 -15.27 9.01
CA GLN A 98 -10.78 -15.15 8.15
C GLN A 98 -10.86 -14.00 7.13
N LEU A 99 -11.93 -13.20 7.15
CA LEU A 99 -12.03 -12.04 6.26
C LEU A 99 -10.88 -11.06 6.55
N PRO A 100 -10.32 -10.40 5.52
CA PRO A 100 -9.30 -9.39 5.74
C PRO A 100 -9.89 -8.21 6.52
N ARG A 101 -9.04 -7.59 7.35
CA ARG A 101 -9.34 -6.37 8.10
C ARG A 101 -8.54 -5.21 7.57
N ASN A 102 -9.11 -4.02 7.65
CA ASN A 102 -8.41 -2.78 7.33
C ASN A 102 -7.46 -2.40 8.49
N GLU A 103 -6.75 -1.28 8.33
CA GLU A 103 -5.83 -0.72 9.32
C GLU A 103 -6.53 -0.29 10.63
N GLU A 104 -7.84 -0.03 10.58
CA GLU A 104 -8.67 0.30 11.73
C GLU A 104 -9.22 -0.96 12.45
N GLY A 105 -8.88 -2.17 11.95
CA GLY A 105 -9.35 -3.45 12.49
C GLY A 105 -10.78 -3.83 12.09
N ALA A 106 -11.41 -3.10 11.17
CA ALA A 106 -12.73 -3.42 10.64
C ALA A 106 -12.65 -4.51 9.55
N ASP A 107 -13.52 -5.51 9.64
CA ASP A 107 -13.62 -6.57 8.64
C ASP A 107 -14.09 -6.02 7.28
N ALA A 108 -13.70 -6.69 6.20
CA ALA A 108 -14.26 -6.46 4.88
C ALA A 108 -15.78 -6.64 4.88
N THR A 109 -16.47 -5.73 4.21
CA THR A 109 -17.93 -5.71 4.08
C THR A 109 -18.30 -5.33 2.64
N PRO A 110 -19.56 -5.49 2.19
CA PRO A 110 -19.95 -5.06 0.84
C PRO A 110 -19.51 -3.63 0.44
N PRO A 111 -19.52 -2.61 1.34
CA PRO A 111 -18.95 -1.30 1.03
C PRO A 111 -17.42 -1.22 1.17
N ILE A 112 -16.76 -2.05 1.98
CA ILE A 112 -15.31 -2.02 2.26
C ILE A 112 -14.61 -3.20 1.59
N LYS A 113 -13.88 -2.94 0.50
CA LYS A 113 -13.09 -3.92 -0.25
C LYS A 113 -11.64 -3.83 0.19
N ILE A 114 -11.03 -4.97 0.47
CA ILE A 114 -9.68 -5.04 1.03
C ILE A 114 -8.88 -6.10 0.30
N ILE A 115 -7.68 -5.72 -0.15
CA ILE A 115 -6.62 -6.65 -0.52
C ILE A 115 -5.57 -6.56 0.58
N ARG A 116 -5.32 -7.68 1.28
CA ARG A 116 -4.38 -7.78 2.39
C ARG A 116 -3.38 -8.90 2.16
N THR A 117 -2.09 -8.62 2.29
CA THR A 117 -1.01 -9.63 2.23
C THR A 117 -0.74 -10.25 3.61
N GLU A 118 0.04 -11.33 3.69
CA GLU A 118 0.39 -11.97 4.97
C GLU A 118 1.20 -11.03 5.88
N SER A 119 1.99 -10.13 5.29
CA SER A 119 2.76 -9.11 6.01
C SER A 119 1.91 -7.94 6.51
N GLY A 120 0.61 -7.92 6.22
CA GLY A 120 -0.30 -6.86 6.64
C GLY A 120 -0.27 -5.61 5.74
N THR A 121 0.30 -5.68 4.54
CA THR A 121 0.17 -4.59 3.56
C THR A 121 -1.24 -4.61 2.96
N LEU A 122 -1.84 -3.43 2.84
CA LEU A 122 -3.25 -3.25 2.56
C LEU A 122 -3.46 -2.34 1.35
N LEU A 123 -4.46 -2.69 0.54
CA LEU A 123 -5.17 -1.78 -0.37
C LEU A 123 -6.65 -1.84 0.00
N THR A 124 -7.22 -0.70 0.40
CA THR A 124 -8.60 -0.59 0.88
C THR A 124 -9.39 0.39 0.02
N LEU A 125 -10.60 0.00 -0.36
CA LEU A 125 -11.60 0.86 -1.01
C LEU A 125 -12.85 0.88 -0.13
N ASP A 126 -13.21 2.06 0.38
CA ASP A 126 -14.41 2.29 1.18
C ASP A 126 -15.40 3.16 0.39
N ASP A 127 -16.48 2.54 -0.08
CA ASP A 127 -17.51 3.22 -0.87
C ASP A 127 -18.39 4.14 -0.02
N ASN A 128 -18.52 3.88 1.29
CA ASN A 128 -19.33 4.72 2.17
C ASN A 128 -18.62 6.05 2.45
N ARG A 129 -17.32 5.99 2.76
CA ARG A 129 -16.48 7.17 2.99
C ARG A 129 -15.97 7.79 1.69
N GLN A 130 -16.05 7.04 0.58
CA GLN A 130 -15.39 7.32 -0.70
C GLN A 130 -13.89 7.56 -0.51
N VAL A 131 -13.23 6.57 0.10
CA VAL A 131 -11.82 6.60 0.44
C VAL A 131 -11.09 5.44 -0.25
N ILE A 132 -9.92 5.74 -0.80
CA ILE A 132 -8.97 4.75 -1.30
C ILE A 132 -7.70 4.89 -0.47
N SER A 133 -7.19 3.79 0.10
CA SER A 133 -5.94 3.81 0.85
C SER A 133 -5.02 2.65 0.47
N LEU A 134 -3.71 2.91 0.48
CA LEU A 134 -2.65 1.92 0.54
C LEU A 134 -1.90 2.13 1.83
N SER A 135 -1.82 1.11 2.69
CA SER A 135 -1.22 1.24 4.02
C SER A 135 -0.47 -0.01 4.47
N ASP A 136 0.32 0.14 5.53
CA ASP A 136 0.70 -0.99 6.38
C ASP A 136 -0.42 -1.38 7.34
N GLU A 137 -0.19 -2.43 8.13
CA GLU A 137 -1.16 -3.02 9.06
C GLU A 137 -1.71 -2.01 10.08
N ASN A 138 -0.90 -1.03 10.48
CA ASN A 138 -1.24 -0.09 11.55
C ASN A 138 -1.67 1.30 11.04
N GLY A 139 -1.53 1.55 9.73
CA GLY A 139 -1.75 2.86 9.14
C GLY A 139 -0.65 3.88 9.42
N ASP A 140 0.53 3.44 9.87
CA ASP A 140 1.68 4.32 10.18
C ASP A 140 2.29 4.90 8.90
N ASN A 141 2.32 4.09 7.84
CA ASN A 141 2.65 4.48 6.49
C ASN A 141 1.41 4.35 5.62
N ILE A 142 0.97 5.46 5.02
CA ILE A 142 -0.29 5.50 4.28
C ILE A 142 -0.26 6.48 3.10
N LEU A 143 -0.78 6.01 1.97
CA LEU A 143 -1.24 6.83 0.86
C LEU A 143 -2.77 6.79 0.85
N LYS A 144 -3.43 7.93 1.02
CA LYS A 144 -4.89 8.00 1.16
C LYS A 144 -5.49 9.06 0.24
N ILE A 145 -6.57 8.72 -0.45
CA ILE A 145 -7.37 9.63 -1.25
C ILE A 145 -8.77 9.69 -0.63
N GLU A 146 -9.16 10.87 -0.17
CA GLU A 146 -10.48 11.18 0.40
C GLU A 146 -11.28 11.97 -0.63
N VAL A 147 -12.09 11.27 -1.44
CA VAL A 147 -12.71 11.83 -2.66
C VAL A 147 -13.68 12.96 -2.34
N THR A 148 -14.53 12.79 -1.32
CA THR A 148 -15.50 13.80 -0.88
C THR A 148 -14.86 15.10 -0.42
N GLN A 149 -13.66 15.02 0.15
CA GLN A 149 -12.90 16.18 0.63
C GLN A 149 -11.95 16.74 -0.42
N GLY A 150 -11.74 16.03 -1.54
CA GLY A 150 -10.71 16.37 -2.53
C GLY A 150 -9.29 16.34 -1.94
N LYS A 151 -9.04 15.49 -0.93
CA LYS A 151 -7.79 15.48 -0.17
C LYS A 151 -6.98 14.22 -0.47
N ILE A 152 -5.69 14.40 -0.75
CA ILE A 152 -4.71 13.32 -0.89
C ILE A 152 -3.69 13.46 0.25
N THR A 153 -3.42 12.36 0.94
CA THR A 153 -2.46 12.29 2.05
C THR A 153 -1.36 11.30 1.71
N VAL A 154 -0.11 11.74 1.80
CA VAL A 154 1.08 10.87 1.75
C VAL A 154 1.78 11.00 3.10
N GLN A 155 1.73 9.93 3.89
CA GLN A 155 2.30 9.89 5.22
C GLN A 155 3.27 8.71 5.34
N GLY A 156 4.47 9.00 5.83
CA GLY A 156 5.44 8.00 6.25
C GLY A 156 5.81 8.25 7.70
N ASN A 157 5.91 7.19 8.49
CA ASN A 157 6.18 7.28 9.93
C ASN A 157 7.50 8.02 10.24
N VAL A 158 8.52 7.80 9.41
CA VAL A 158 9.87 8.40 9.61
C VAL A 158 10.17 9.48 8.57
N LYS A 159 9.97 9.19 7.29
CA LYS A 159 10.36 10.05 6.18
C LYS A 159 9.55 9.70 4.93
N ALA A 160 9.11 10.73 4.21
CA ALA A 160 8.70 10.61 2.81
C ALA A 160 9.83 11.15 1.92
N VAL A 161 10.17 10.43 0.85
CA VAL A 161 11.19 10.82 -0.13
C VAL A 161 10.54 10.86 -1.49
N VAL A 162 10.71 11.96 -2.22
CA VAL A 162 10.32 12.11 -3.62
C VAL A 162 11.60 12.33 -4.42
N GLU A 163 11.92 11.41 -5.31
CA GLU A 163 13.13 11.45 -6.13
C GLU A 163 12.74 11.33 -7.60
N ALA A 164 13.04 12.37 -8.37
CA ALA A 164 12.80 12.41 -9.81
C ALA A 164 13.75 13.43 -10.47
N PRO A 165 14.08 13.29 -11.77
CA PRO A 165 14.85 14.29 -12.50
C PRO A 165 14.20 15.68 -12.51
N GLN A 166 12.85 15.73 -12.49
CA GLN A 166 12.06 16.96 -12.39
C GLN A 166 10.86 16.70 -11.48
N ILE A 167 10.57 17.65 -10.58
CA ILE A 167 9.44 17.59 -9.65
C ILE A 167 8.65 18.89 -9.79
N GLU A 168 7.41 18.77 -10.26
CA GLU A 168 6.45 19.88 -10.36
C GLU A 168 5.34 19.65 -9.32
N LEU A 169 5.17 20.58 -8.38
CA LEU A 169 4.24 20.43 -7.25
C LEU A 169 3.08 21.41 -7.26
N VAL A 170 2.98 22.29 -8.26
CA VAL A 170 1.90 23.27 -8.41
C VAL A 170 1.83 23.76 -9.87
N GLU A 171 0.64 23.76 -10.48
CA GLU A 171 0.39 24.48 -11.75
C GLU A 171 -0.55 25.67 -11.53
N ASN A 172 -1.50 25.57 -10.58
CA ASN A 172 -2.53 26.59 -10.29
C ASN A 172 -2.74 26.86 -8.78
N ALA A 173 -1.75 26.54 -7.94
CA ALA A 173 -1.88 26.79 -6.50
C ALA A 173 -1.83 28.29 -6.23
N THR A 174 -2.70 28.76 -5.32
CA THR A 174 -2.76 30.17 -4.91
C THR A 174 -1.46 30.64 -4.23
N HIS A 175 -0.63 29.70 -3.76
CA HIS A 175 0.67 29.95 -3.17
C HIS A 175 1.70 29.00 -3.78
N PRO A 176 2.87 29.47 -4.24
CA PRO A 176 3.96 28.59 -4.64
C PRO A 176 4.44 27.78 -3.42
N VAL A 177 5.02 26.61 -3.67
CA VAL A 177 5.66 25.83 -2.60
C VAL A 177 6.77 26.69 -1.99
N VAL A 178 6.58 27.14 -0.76
CA VAL A 178 7.55 28.02 -0.11
C VAL A 178 8.80 27.20 0.20
N PHE A 179 9.89 27.46 -0.53
CA PHE A 179 11.20 26.94 -0.21
C PHE A 179 11.60 27.43 1.16
N GLY A 180 11.79 26.49 2.09
CA GLY A 180 12.17 26.85 3.43
C GLY A 180 13.48 27.64 3.47
N ASP A 181 14.44 27.28 2.62
CA ASP A 181 15.74 27.93 2.59
C ASP A 181 15.69 29.37 2.07
N GLU A 182 14.83 29.69 1.10
CA GLU A 182 14.68 31.07 0.58
C GLU A 182 13.93 31.98 1.55
N LEU A 183 12.87 31.48 2.19
CA LEU A 183 12.19 32.23 3.26
C LEU A 183 13.12 32.42 4.46
N MET A 184 13.91 31.41 4.82
CA MET A 184 14.89 31.54 5.89
C MET A 184 15.99 32.56 5.54
N THR A 185 16.43 32.57 4.28
CA THR A 185 17.39 33.57 3.78
C THR A 185 16.80 34.98 3.85
N TYR A 186 15.56 35.17 3.39
CA TYR A 186 14.87 36.47 3.45
C TYR A 186 14.70 36.95 4.89
N LEU A 187 14.21 36.09 5.79
CA LEU A 187 14.02 36.45 7.19
C LEU A 187 15.36 36.73 7.90
N SER A 188 16.42 35.98 7.56
CA SER A 188 17.76 36.23 8.09
C SER A 188 18.34 37.56 7.62
N GLN A 189 18.14 37.93 6.34
CA GLN A 189 18.52 39.24 5.82
C GLN A 189 17.76 40.37 6.52
N LEU A 190 16.46 40.18 6.79
CA LEU A 190 15.62 41.15 7.48
C LEU A 190 16.09 41.36 8.93
N VAL A 191 16.44 40.28 9.63
CA VAL A 191 17.04 40.34 10.97
C VAL A 191 18.40 41.04 10.95
N ALA A 192 19.27 40.75 9.98
CA ALA A 192 20.57 41.42 9.85
C ALA A 192 20.44 42.91 9.52
N LEU A 193 19.50 43.29 8.64
CA LEU A 193 19.15 44.69 8.36
C LEU A 193 18.68 45.40 9.61
N TYR A 194 17.83 44.77 10.43
CA TYR A 194 17.40 45.33 11.70
C TYR A 194 18.55 45.48 12.71
N GLN A 195 19.41 44.46 12.85
CA GLN A 195 20.54 44.49 13.78
C GLN A 195 21.62 45.50 13.40
N SER A 196 21.79 45.76 12.10
CA SER A 196 22.73 46.75 11.58
C SER A 196 22.13 48.14 11.40
N HIS A 197 20.82 48.30 11.62
CA HIS A 197 20.18 49.59 11.48
C HIS A 197 20.62 50.53 12.61
N THR A 198 20.86 51.79 12.26
CA THR A 198 21.23 52.86 13.18
C THR A 198 20.31 54.05 12.95
N HIS A 199 19.81 54.68 14.02
CA HIS A 199 19.16 55.98 13.92
C HIS A 199 20.22 57.09 13.81
N PRO A 200 20.05 58.09 12.92
CA PRO A 200 20.87 59.30 12.94
C PRO A 200 20.77 59.94 14.33
N GLY A 201 21.91 60.20 14.98
CA GLY A 201 21.92 60.84 16.28
C GLY A 201 21.34 62.25 16.18
N GLU A 202 20.22 62.53 16.86
CA GLU A 202 19.72 63.89 16.96
C GLU A 202 20.65 64.70 17.87
N THR A 203 21.20 65.79 17.32
CA THR A 203 21.89 66.80 18.12
C THR A 203 20.87 67.87 18.49
N VAL A 204 20.59 68.03 19.78
CA VAL A 204 19.87 69.22 20.26
C VAL A 204 20.96 70.22 20.66
N ILE A 205 21.11 71.28 19.86
CA ILE A 205 22.04 72.39 20.13
C ILE A 205 23.51 71.89 20.25
N GLY A 206 23.92 70.96 19.40
CA GLY A 206 25.30 70.47 19.34
C GLY A 206 25.76 69.65 20.55
N ILE A 207 24.86 69.33 21.49
CA ILE A 207 25.14 68.47 22.64
C ILE A 207 24.63 67.06 22.33
N PRO A 208 25.46 66.01 22.48
CA PRO A 208 25.01 64.63 22.33
C PRO A 208 23.98 64.30 23.40
N VAL A 209 22.75 63.95 23.01
CA VAL A 209 21.81 63.29 23.93
C VAL A 209 22.23 61.84 24.12
N THR A 210 22.04 61.29 25.33
CA THR A 210 22.42 59.91 25.65
C THR A 210 21.83 58.93 24.60
N PRO A 211 22.64 58.05 24.00
CA PRO A 211 22.16 57.05 23.06
C PRO A 211 21.03 56.23 23.70
N ALA A 212 19.98 55.93 22.93
CA ALA A 212 18.92 55.04 23.39
C ALA A 212 19.52 53.70 23.87
N PRO A 213 19.03 53.12 24.98
CA PRO A 213 19.53 51.84 25.47
C PRO A 213 19.44 50.78 24.37
N PRO A 214 20.45 49.90 24.22
CA PRO A 214 20.45 48.88 23.18
C PRO A 214 19.18 48.04 23.25
N VAL A 215 18.40 48.04 22.17
CA VAL A 215 17.27 47.12 22.05
C VAL A 215 17.84 45.71 21.97
N PRO A 216 17.29 44.73 22.71
CA PRO A 216 17.74 43.35 22.61
C PRO A 216 17.75 42.91 21.14
N PRO A 217 18.83 42.26 20.66
CA PRO A 217 18.92 41.85 19.27
C PRO A 217 17.74 40.93 18.95
N PHE A 218 17.07 41.23 17.83
CA PHE A 218 16.00 40.37 17.33
C PHE A 218 16.56 38.97 17.13
N GLN A 219 15.91 37.97 17.73
CA GLN A 219 16.35 36.60 17.60
C GLN A 219 16.16 36.16 16.15
N ALA A 220 17.19 35.55 15.57
CA ALA A 220 17.06 34.93 14.26
C ALA A 220 15.90 33.93 14.28
N PRO A 221 15.15 33.76 13.17
CA PRO A 221 14.07 32.79 13.12
C PRO A 221 14.63 31.41 13.46
N MET A 222 14.03 30.74 14.43
CA MET A 222 14.43 29.38 14.79
C MET A 222 14.12 28.43 13.63
N PRO A 223 14.98 27.43 13.33
CA PRO A 223 14.75 26.44 12.25
C PRO A 223 13.42 25.69 12.35
N THR A 224 12.79 25.70 13.52
CA THR A 224 11.49 25.10 13.80
C THR A 224 10.31 25.78 13.10
N LEU A 225 10.51 26.97 12.52
CA LEU A 225 9.46 27.73 11.82
C LEU A 225 9.38 27.44 10.31
N ILE A 226 10.26 26.59 9.77
CA ILE A 226 10.48 26.46 8.33
C ILE A 226 10.66 24.99 7.90
N SER A 227 10.04 24.60 6.79
CA SER A 227 10.19 23.28 6.18
C SER A 227 11.57 23.14 5.53
N THR A 228 12.50 22.47 6.20
CA THR A 228 13.87 22.20 5.74
C THR A 228 13.98 21.06 4.71
N ARG A 229 12.86 20.58 4.16
CA ARG A 229 12.81 19.32 3.38
C ARG A 229 12.31 19.44 1.94
N VAL A 230 12.09 20.65 1.41
CA VAL A 230 11.73 20.82 0.00
C VAL A 230 12.89 21.51 -0.71
N LYS A 231 13.69 20.74 -1.44
CA LYS A 231 14.53 21.26 -2.52
C LYS A 231 13.76 21.01 -3.82
N ALA A 232 13.39 22.07 -4.54
CA ALA A 232 13.07 21.91 -5.96
C ALA A 232 14.36 22.04 -6.75
N GLY A 233 14.49 21.21 -7.78
CA GLY A 233 15.46 21.39 -8.85
C GLY A 233 14.93 22.35 -9.89
#